data_AF-A0A9P4LHS7-F1
#
_entry.id   AF-A0A9P4LHS7-F1
#
_cell.length_a   1.000
_cell.length_b   1.000
_cell.length_c   1.000
_cell.angle_alpha   90.00
_cell.angle_beta   90.00
_cell.angle_gamma   90.00
#
_symmetry.space_group_name_H-M   'P 1'
#
loop_
_entity.id
_entity.type
_entity.pdbx_description
1 polymer ?
#
loop_
_entity_poly.entity_id
_entity_poly.type
_entity_poly.pdbx_seq_one_letter_code
_entity_poly.pdbx_strand_id
1 'polypeptide(L)'
;MQCQRKQSERLFANIREVMVEECYHFKKNAQSQIDVDSDAEHWKRFIDIAQSRMSKECLAPLAKTAESWGMDKVQYYEWASAGQKYCHVLGAAASQTPIWEEALIKLNQLLLRRITEGRSLRTTANPIYLLDLERLVAWRGKVDFEKRGRKAYTLRYEPITEADLPEGYELDHFGLIRSPHQPHQQFRFIKHIRGQACYLR
;
A
#
# COMPACT_ATOMS: atom_id res chain seq x y z
N MET A 1 3.33 10.30 24.82
CA MET A 1 4.29 10.59 23.71
C MET A 1 5.77 10.34 24.06
N GLN A 2 6.26 10.58 25.28
CA GLN A 2 7.68 10.28 25.64
C GLN A 2 8.04 8.78 25.70
N CYS A 3 7.08 7.89 25.99
CA CYS A 3 7.32 6.45 26.12
C CYS A 3 7.64 5.77 24.78
N GLN A 4 6.92 6.12 23.70
CA GLN A 4 7.19 5.57 22.36
C GLN A 4 8.54 6.03 21.79
N ARG A 5 8.95 7.27 22.11
CA ARG A 5 10.27 7.79 21.72
C ARG A 5 11.42 7.02 22.37
N LYS A 6 11.28 6.72 23.67
CA LYS A 6 12.24 5.89 24.41
C LYS A 6 12.27 4.44 23.89
N GLN A 7 11.12 3.89 23.48
CA GLN A 7 11.06 2.55 22.87
C GLN A 7 11.74 2.51 21.51
N SER A 8 11.55 3.52 20.65
CA SER A 8 12.23 3.60 19.36
C SER A 8 13.74 3.78 19.54
N GLU A 9 14.18 4.66 20.45
CA GLU A 9 15.61 4.87 20.74
C GLU A 9 16.29 3.59 21.22
N ARG A 10 15.60 2.82 22.07
CA ARG A 10 16.09 1.54 22.58
C ARG A 10 16.16 0.47 21.49
N LEU A 11 15.19 0.45 20.58
CA LEU A 11 15.21 -0.46 19.43
C LEU A 11 16.37 -0.14 18.49
N PHE A 12 16.62 1.15 18.20
CA PHE A 12 17.76 1.57 17.38
C PHE A 12 19.11 1.29 18.06
N ALA A 13 19.20 1.43 19.37
CA ALA A 13 20.40 1.07 20.14
C ALA A 13 20.72 -0.43 20.02
N ASN A 14 19.71 -1.29 20.21
CA ASN A 14 19.90 -2.75 20.11
C ASN A 14 20.26 -3.19 18.69
N ILE A 15 19.64 -2.59 17.67
CA ILE A 15 19.98 -2.87 16.27
C ILE A 15 21.42 -2.44 15.99
N ARG A 16 21.84 -1.27 16.49
CA ARG A 16 23.21 -0.77 16.32
C ARG A 16 24.23 -1.67 17.01
N GLU A 17 23.95 -2.16 18.21
CA GLU A 17 24.80 -3.09 18.96
C GLU A 17 25.05 -4.38 18.17
N VAL A 18 23.98 -5.02 17.69
CA VAL A 18 24.07 -6.23 16.85
C VAL A 18 24.85 -5.96 15.56
N MET A 19 24.68 -4.78 14.95
CA MET A 19 25.40 -4.39 13.73
C MET A 19 26.90 -4.15 13.97
N VAL A 20 27.29 -3.68 15.16
CA VAL A 20 28.71 -3.49 15.54
C VAL A 20 29.40 -4.82 15.84
N GLU A 21 28.69 -5.77 16.47
CA GLU A 21 29.24 -7.10 16.78
C GLU A 21 29.38 -7.98 15.54
N GLU A 22 28.35 -8.03 14.69
CA GLU A 22 28.26 -9.01 13.60
C GLU A 22 28.81 -8.51 12.26
N CYS A 23 29.06 -7.19 12.13
CA CYS A 23 29.40 -6.59 10.84
C CYS A 23 30.77 -5.87 10.90
N TYR A 24 31.83 -6.55 10.46
CA TYR A 24 33.22 -6.07 10.50
C TYR A 24 33.42 -4.68 9.86
N HIS A 25 32.70 -4.38 8.77
CA HIS A 25 32.74 -3.07 8.11
C HIS A 25 32.02 -1.96 8.90
N PHE A 26 30.91 -2.28 9.57
CA PHE A 26 30.21 -1.33 10.43
C PHE A 26 31.06 -0.99 11.65
N LYS A 27 31.73 -1.99 12.24
CA LYS A 27 32.72 -1.80 13.30
C LYS A 27 33.88 -0.87 12.88
N LYS A 28 34.36 -1.01 11.64
CA LYS A 28 35.43 -0.16 11.08
C LYS A 28 34.97 1.28 10.81
N ASN A 29 33.71 1.48 10.35
CA ASN A 29 33.14 2.79 10.02
C ASN A 29 32.48 3.50 11.22
N ALA A 30 32.13 2.79 12.29
CA ALA A 30 31.67 3.39 13.55
C ALA A 30 32.81 4.09 14.30
N GLN A 31 34.06 3.70 14.02
CA GLN A 31 35.26 4.36 14.54
C GLN A 31 35.56 5.70 13.83
N SER A 32 35.08 5.86 12.58
CA SER A 32 35.12 7.14 11.87
C SER A 32 33.86 7.93 12.21
N GLN A 33 34.05 9.06 12.87
CA GLN A 33 32.99 9.98 13.29
C GLN A 33 31.98 10.22 12.17
N ILE A 34 30.70 9.99 12.48
CA ILE A 34 29.58 10.37 11.60
C ILE A 34 29.57 11.89 11.55
N ASP A 35 30.01 12.42 10.42
CA ASP A 35 29.94 13.83 10.10
C ASP A 35 28.46 14.20 9.89
N VAL A 36 27.93 15.03 10.80
CA VAL A 36 26.50 15.36 10.90
C VAL A 36 26.00 16.11 9.66
N ASP A 37 26.90 16.78 8.92
CA ASP A 37 26.60 17.44 7.64
C ASP A 37 26.39 16.44 6.48
N SER A 38 26.96 15.24 6.56
CA SER A 38 26.77 14.19 5.55
C SER A 38 25.35 13.62 5.58
N ASP A 39 24.73 13.58 6.75
CA ASP A 39 23.40 12.97 6.93
C ASP A 39 22.30 13.83 6.28
N ALA A 40 22.46 15.17 6.26
CA ALA A 40 21.50 16.09 5.64
C ALA A 40 21.50 15.99 4.11
N GLU A 41 22.67 15.88 3.48
CA GLU A 41 22.81 15.68 2.03
C GLU A 41 22.24 14.32 1.60
N HIS A 42 22.49 13.25 2.37
CA HIS A 42 21.90 11.94 2.11
C HIS A 42 20.40 11.93 2.32
N TRP A 43 19.89 12.60 3.36
CA TRP A 43 18.45 12.75 3.60
C TRP A 43 17.77 13.57 2.50
N LYS A 44 18.37 14.67 2.08
CA LYS A 44 17.87 15.48 0.97
C LYS A 44 17.84 14.67 -0.31
N ARG A 45 18.90 13.92 -0.62
CA ARG A 45 18.94 13.02 -1.79
C ARG A 45 17.91 11.91 -1.71
N PHE A 46 17.65 11.35 -0.52
CA PHE A 46 16.58 10.38 -0.31
C PHE A 46 15.19 11.00 -0.53
N ILE A 47 14.95 12.20 0.00
CA ILE A 47 13.70 12.95 -0.20
C ILE A 47 13.53 13.29 -1.69
N ASP A 48 14.58 13.75 -2.37
CA ASP A 48 14.54 14.05 -3.80
C ASP A 48 14.27 12.78 -4.63
N ILE A 49 14.86 11.64 -4.25
CA ILE A 49 14.58 10.35 -4.89
C ILE A 49 13.14 9.91 -4.60
N ALA A 50 12.64 10.09 -3.38
CA ALA A 50 11.26 9.76 -3.00
C ALA A 50 10.23 10.65 -3.73
N GLN A 51 10.53 11.95 -3.83
CA GLN A 51 9.75 12.92 -4.60
C GLN A 51 9.86 12.65 -6.11
N SER A 52 10.99 12.15 -6.61
CA SER A 52 11.12 11.71 -8.01
C SER A 52 10.36 10.41 -8.31
N ARG A 53 10.13 9.57 -7.28
CA ARG A 53 9.34 8.34 -7.39
C ARG A 53 7.84 8.64 -7.40
N MET A 54 7.41 9.74 -6.79
CA MET A 54 6.11 10.34 -7.09
C MET A 54 6.20 11.01 -8.45
N SER A 55 5.80 10.31 -9.52
CA SER A 55 5.74 10.94 -10.85
C SER A 55 4.88 12.21 -10.73
N LYS A 56 5.38 13.35 -11.22
CA LYS A 56 4.62 14.63 -11.19
C LYS A 56 3.24 14.46 -11.82
N GLU A 57 3.15 13.52 -12.74
CA GLU A 57 1.96 13.09 -13.46
C GLU A 57 0.92 12.37 -12.58
N CYS A 58 1.33 11.83 -11.42
CA CYS A 58 0.42 11.27 -10.41
C CYS A 58 -0.16 12.34 -9.46
N LEU A 59 0.44 13.53 -9.36
CA LEU A 59 0.04 14.52 -8.36
C LEU A 59 -1.40 15.00 -8.55
N ALA A 60 -1.76 15.41 -9.77
CA ALA A 60 -3.11 15.91 -10.05
C ALA A 60 -4.19 14.83 -9.85
N PRO A 61 -4.03 13.59 -10.37
CA PRO A 61 -4.98 12.51 -10.08
C PRO A 61 -5.09 12.18 -8.59
N LEU A 62 -3.97 12.13 -7.86
CA LEU A 62 -3.98 11.85 -6.41
C LEU A 62 -4.63 12.97 -5.60
N ALA A 63 -4.41 14.23 -5.98
CA ALA A 63 -5.10 15.36 -5.37
C ALA A 63 -6.62 15.26 -5.58
N LYS A 64 -7.06 14.86 -6.79
CA LYS A 64 -8.47 14.63 -7.07
C LYS A 64 -9.06 13.48 -6.26
N THR A 65 -8.31 12.39 -6.10
CA THR A 65 -8.70 11.28 -5.24
C THR A 65 -8.79 11.71 -3.78
N ALA A 66 -7.83 12.52 -3.29
CA ALA A 66 -7.86 13.04 -1.93
C ALA A 66 -9.06 13.96 -1.68
N GLU A 67 -9.42 14.81 -2.65
CA GLU A 67 -10.62 15.67 -2.58
C GLU A 67 -11.91 14.85 -2.46
N SER A 68 -11.98 13.71 -3.16
CA SER A 68 -13.19 12.89 -3.23
C SER A 68 -13.29 11.92 -2.05
N TRP A 69 -12.22 11.17 -1.77
CA TRP A 69 -12.24 10.05 -0.83
C TRP A 69 -11.50 10.34 0.48
N GLY A 70 -10.71 11.42 0.53
CA GLY A 70 -9.91 11.79 1.69
C GLY A 70 -8.43 11.41 1.55
N MET A 71 -7.58 12.28 2.10
CA MET A 71 -6.12 12.10 2.11
C MET A 71 -5.69 10.92 3.00
N ASP A 72 -6.45 10.65 4.06
CA ASP A 72 -6.28 9.52 4.97
C ASP A 72 -6.19 8.18 4.20
N LYS A 73 -7.07 7.99 3.21
CA LYS A 73 -7.11 6.78 2.38
C LYS A 73 -6.00 6.76 1.35
N VAL A 74 -5.70 7.91 0.72
CA VAL A 74 -4.57 8.04 -0.22
C VAL A 74 -3.27 7.62 0.44
N GLN A 75 -3.07 8.01 1.71
CA GLN A 75 -1.91 7.65 2.51
C GLN A 75 -1.95 6.19 2.96
N TYR A 76 -3.06 5.74 3.55
CA TYR A 76 -3.20 4.38 4.07
C TYR A 76 -3.00 3.32 3.00
N TYR A 77 -3.59 3.52 1.82
CA TYR A 77 -3.44 2.60 0.69
C TYR A 77 -2.17 2.87 -0.13
N GLU A 78 -1.32 3.81 0.29
CA GLU A 78 -0.05 4.11 -0.39
C GLU A 78 -0.22 4.35 -1.91
N TRP A 79 -1.35 4.95 -2.34
CA TRP A 79 -1.64 5.12 -3.77
C TRP A 79 -0.62 6.03 -4.47
N ALA A 80 0.07 6.88 -3.70
CA ALA A 80 1.19 7.69 -4.17
C ALA A 80 2.39 6.88 -4.70
N SER A 81 2.53 5.62 -4.24
CA SER A 81 3.59 4.70 -4.68
C SER A 81 3.23 3.92 -5.94
N ALA A 82 2.02 4.11 -6.49
CA ALA A 82 1.56 3.40 -7.68
C ALA A 82 2.10 4.02 -8.98
N GLY A 83 2.09 3.23 -10.06
CA GLY A 83 2.52 3.71 -11.38
C GLY A 83 1.55 4.74 -11.98
N GLN A 84 2.05 5.58 -12.90
CA GLN A 84 1.31 6.66 -13.55
C GLN A 84 -0.09 6.27 -14.07
N LYS A 85 -0.18 5.15 -14.81
CA LYS A 85 -1.47 4.66 -15.34
C LYS A 85 -2.48 4.39 -14.21
N TYR A 86 -2.01 3.83 -13.10
CA TYR A 86 -2.84 3.56 -11.94
C TYR A 86 -3.38 4.85 -11.34
N CYS A 87 -2.51 5.84 -11.10
CA CYS A 87 -2.92 7.14 -10.57
C CYS A 87 -4.00 7.80 -11.44
N HIS A 88 -3.82 7.79 -12.77
CA HIS A 88 -4.80 8.38 -13.69
C HIS A 88 -6.17 7.71 -13.60
N VAL A 89 -6.21 6.38 -13.63
CA VAL A 89 -7.49 5.64 -13.54
C VAL A 89 -8.11 5.78 -12.15
N LEU A 90 -7.30 5.85 -11.09
CA LEU A 90 -7.75 6.12 -9.73
C LEU A 90 -8.43 7.49 -9.62
N GLY A 91 -7.82 8.54 -10.17
CA GLY A 91 -8.42 9.88 -10.21
C GLY A 91 -9.72 9.92 -11.02
N ALA A 92 -9.79 9.19 -12.13
CA ALA A 92 -11.02 9.05 -12.91
C ALA A 92 -12.12 8.30 -12.13
N ALA A 93 -11.76 7.21 -11.44
CA ALA A 93 -12.68 6.44 -10.62
C ALA A 93 -13.25 7.28 -9.47
N ALA A 94 -12.39 8.02 -8.77
CA ALA A 94 -12.79 8.94 -7.72
C ALA A 94 -13.69 10.06 -8.24
N SER A 95 -13.41 10.62 -9.42
CA SER A 95 -14.28 11.63 -10.03
C SER A 95 -15.65 11.08 -10.42
N GLN A 96 -15.70 9.83 -10.89
CA GLN A 96 -16.93 9.18 -11.33
C GLN A 96 -17.78 8.68 -10.15
N THR A 97 -17.16 8.32 -9.04
CA THR A 97 -17.82 7.86 -7.80
C THR A 97 -17.19 8.62 -6.61
N PRO A 98 -17.56 9.90 -6.41
CA PRO A 98 -16.86 10.75 -5.45
C PRO A 98 -17.19 10.43 -4.00
N ILE A 99 -18.35 9.81 -3.73
CA ILE A 99 -18.76 9.40 -2.39
C ILE A 99 -18.03 8.10 -2.03
N TRP A 100 -17.21 8.12 -0.96
CA TRP A 100 -16.43 6.97 -0.54
C TRP A 100 -17.29 5.75 -0.24
N GLU A 101 -18.42 5.91 0.45
CA GLU A 101 -19.33 4.83 0.82
C GLU A 101 -19.90 4.12 -0.41
N GLU A 102 -20.14 4.86 -1.49
CA GLU A 102 -20.57 4.28 -2.77
C GLU A 102 -19.41 3.54 -3.46
N ALA A 103 -18.22 4.14 -3.46
CA ALA A 103 -17.03 3.49 -4.01
C ALA A 103 -16.71 2.19 -3.26
N LEU A 104 -16.87 2.19 -1.93
CA LEU A 104 -16.62 1.05 -1.05
C LEU A 104 -17.50 -0.14 -1.41
N ILE A 105 -18.81 0.07 -1.58
CA ILE A 105 -19.75 -0.98 -2.00
C ILE A 105 -19.27 -1.63 -3.31
N LYS A 106 -18.97 -0.81 -4.32
CA LYS A 106 -18.55 -1.29 -5.64
C LYS A 106 -17.19 -2.00 -5.61
N LEU A 107 -16.22 -1.44 -4.89
CA LEU A 107 -14.88 -2.01 -4.75
C LEU A 107 -14.93 -3.35 -4.03
N ASN A 108 -15.67 -3.47 -2.92
CA ASN A 108 -15.79 -4.73 -2.21
C ASN A 108 -16.44 -5.81 -3.07
N GLN A 109 -17.46 -5.47 -3.88
CA GLN A 109 -18.06 -6.42 -4.82
C GLN A 109 -17.05 -6.90 -5.88
N LEU A 110 -16.20 -6.01 -6.38
CA LEU A 110 -15.12 -6.36 -7.33
C LEU A 110 -14.05 -7.24 -6.68
N LEU A 111 -13.67 -6.97 -5.44
CA LEU A 111 -12.70 -7.74 -4.66
C LEU A 111 -13.25 -9.11 -4.29
N LEU A 112 -14.49 -9.20 -3.79
CA LEU A 112 -15.14 -10.46 -3.44
C LEU A 112 -15.22 -11.39 -4.64
N ARG A 113 -15.69 -10.88 -5.80
CA ARG A 113 -15.74 -11.64 -7.06
C ARG A 113 -14.39 -12.25 -7.43
N ARG A 114 -13.31 -11.53 -7.18
CA ARG A 114 -11.97 -12.00 -7.51
C ARG A 114 -11.55 -13.12 -6.57
N ILE A 115 -11.83 -12.99 -5.28
CA ILE A 115 -11.57 -14.02 -4.29
C ILE A 115 -12.35 -15.29 -4.64
N THR A 116 -13.64 -15.17 -4.99
CA THR A 116 -14.48 -16.32 -5.37
C THR A 116 -14.05 -16.97 -6.68
N GLU A 117 -13.34 -16.24 -7.56
CA GLU A 117 -12.66 -16.80 -8.73
C GLU A 117 -11.28 -17.42 -8.41
N GLY A 118 -10.94 -17.58 -7.13
CA GLY A 118 -9.68 -18.19 -6.69
C GLY A 118 -8.45 -17.29 -6.84
N ARG A 119 -8.63 -15.98 -7.02
CA ARG A 119 -7.53 -15.02 -7.16
C ARG A 119 -7.31 -14.29 -5.83
N SER A 120 -6.14 -14.46 -5.23
CA SER A 120 -5.78 -13.80 -3.97
C SER A 120 -5.64 -12.28 -4.12
N LEU A 121 -5.92 -11.55 -3.05
CA LEU A 121 -5.63 -10.11 -2.98
C LEU A 121 -4.14 -9.85 -2.76
N ARG A 122 -3.73 -8.59 -2.86
CA ARG A 122 -2.35 -8.19 -2.49
C ARG A 122 -2.17 -8.33 -0.98
N THR A 123 -0.94 -8.59 -0.57
CA THR A 123 -0.53 -8.54 0.85
C THR A 123 -0.15 -7.12 1.29
N THR A 124 -0.14 -6.16 0.37
CA THR A 124 0.05 -4.73 0.66
C THR A 124 -1.23 -4.11 1.21
N ALA A 125 -1.12 -2.91 1.82
CA ALA A 125 -2.26 -2.17 2.30
C ALA A 125 -3.32 -1.90 1.20
N ASN A 126 -2.89 -1.69 -0.05
CA ASN A 126 -3.78 -1.55 -1.19
C ASN A 126 -4.21 -2.91 -1.79
N PRO A 127 -5.47 -3.35 -1.62
CA PRO A 127 -5.96 -4.57 -2.28
C PRO A 127 -6.38 -4.33 -3.73
N ILE A 128 -6.55 -3.08 -4.15
CA ILE A 128 -7.15 -2.69 -5.42
C ILE A 128 -6.12 -2.80 -6.55
N TYR A 129 -6.50 -3.49 -7.63
CA TYR A 129 -5.72 -3.53 -8.86
C TYR A 129 -6.29 -2.56 -9.89
N LEU A 130 -5.46 -2.21 -10.87
CA LEU A 130 -5.85 -1.35 -11.99
C LEU A 130 -7.17 -1.80 -12.66
N LEU A 131 -7.36 -3.12 -12.84
CA LEU A 131 -8.58 -3.67 -13.44
C LEU A 131 -9.85 -3.41 -12.59
N ASP A 132 -9.72 -3.33 -11.27
CA ASP A 132 -10.85 -2.96 -10.41
C ASP A 132 -11.23 -1.51 -10.63
N LEU A 133 -10.24 -0.62 -10.69
CA LEU A 133 -10.48 0.79 -10.98
C LEU A 133 -11.09 1.01 -12.37
N GLU A 134 -10.59 0.30 -13.39
CA GLU A 134 -11.18 0.34 -14.74
C GLU A 134 -12.65 -0.12 -14.73
N ARG A 135 -13.00 -1.12 -13.91
CA ARG A 135 -14.40 -1.56 -13.74
C ARG A 135 -15.22 -0.61 -12.89
N LEU A 136 -14.65 0.00 -11.86
CA LEU A 136 -15.31 1.01 -11.05
C LEU A 136 -15.69 2.23 -11.91
N VAL A 137 -14.79 2.68 -12.80
CA VAL A 137 -15.09 3.73 -13.79
C VAL A 137 -16.26 3.33 -14.70
N ALA A 138 -16.35 2.07 -15.09
CA ALA A 138 -17.45 1.57 -15.92
C ALA A 138 -18.77 1.38 -15.13
N TRP A 139 -18.72 1.25 -13.80
CA TRP A 139 -19.86 1.01 -12.93
C TRP A 139 -20.59 2.30 -12.58
N ARG A 140 -21.50 2.71 -13.47
CA ARG A 140 -22.26 3.95 -13.34
C ARG A 140 -23.50 3.77 -12.45
N GLY A 141 -23.74 4.75 -11.58
CA GLY A 141 -24.92 4.79 -10.72
C GLY A 141 -24.93 3.73 -9.61
N LYS A 142 -26.07 3.66 -8.92
CA LYS A 142 -26.34 2.76 -7.79
C LYS A 142 -27.21 1.58 -8.24
N VAL A 143 -26.73 0.85 -9.23
CA VAL A 143 -27.41 -0.27 -9.88
C VAL A 143 -26.44 -1.42 -10.07
N ASP A 144 -26.95 -2.61 -10.35
CA ASP A 144 -26.12 -3.78 -10.63
C ASP A 144 -25.19 -3.55 -11.83
N PHE A 145 -23.98 -4.08 -11.74
CA PHE A 145 -23.00 -4.02 -12.82
C PHE A 145 -23.02 -5.27 -13.67
N GLU A 146 -23.41 -5.10 -14.92
CA GLU A 146 -23.35 -6.16 -15.92
C GLU A 146 -22.08 -6.06 -16.76
N LYS A 147 -21.22 -7.08 -16.70
CA LYS A 147 -20.20 -7.29 -17.73
C LYS A 147 -20.77 -8.21 -18.80
N ARG A 148 -20.73 -7.76 -20.06
CA ARG A 148 -21.09 -8.55 -21.23
C ARG A 148 -19.86 -9.16 -21.91
N GLY A 149 -20.06 -10.21 -22.71
CA GLY A 149 -19.02 -10.87 -23.51
C GLY A 149 -18.62 -12.27 -22.99
N ARG A 150 -17.41 -12.73 -23.36
CA ARG A 150 -16.96 -14.12 -23.14
C ARG A 150 -16.95 -14.59 -21.67
N LYS A 151 -16.81 -13.67 -20.72
CA LYS A 151 -16.90 -13.94 -19.28
C LYS A 151 -17.93 -12.99 -18.68
N ALA A 152 -19.18 -13.17 -19.08
CA ALA A 152 -20.29 -12.37 -18.58
C ALA A 152 -20.52 -12.67 -17.10
N TYR A 153 -20.85 -11.63 -16.34
CA TYR A 153 -21.24 -11.75 -14.94
C TYR A 153 -21.97 -10.47 -14.51
N THR A 154 -22.72 -10.59 -13.42
CA THR A 154 -23.39 -9.47 -12.77
C THR A 154 -22.84 -9.32 -11.35
N LEU A 155 -22.61 -8.08 -10.92
CA LEU A 155 -22.33 -7.75 -9.52
C LEU A 155 -23.44 -6.88 -8.97
N ARG A 156 -23.91 -7.22 -7.77
CA ARG A 156 -24.99 -6.49 -7.14
C ARG A 156 -24.50 -5.18 -6.55
N TYR A 157 -25.34 -4.15 -6.59
CA TYR A 157 -25.11 -2.95 -5.79
C TYR A 157 -25.57 -3.17 -4.34
N GLU A 158 -24.84 -3.99 -3.60
CA GLU A 158 -25.15 -4.37 -2.22
C GLU A 158 -23.89 -4.27 -1.34
N PRO A 159 -23.98 -3.70 -0.12
CA PRO A 159 -22.87 -3.70 0.83
C PRO A 159 -22.44 -5.12 1.18
N ILE A 160 -21.14 -5.29 1.42
CA ILE A 160 -20.55 -6.53 1.93
C ILE A 160 -20.27 -6.36 3.42
N THR A 161 -20.68 -7.35 4.20
CA THR A 161 -20.45 -7.46 5.64
C THR A 161 -19.44 -8.57 5.94
N GLU A 162 -18.99 -8.66 7.19
CA GLU A 162 -18.08 -9.73 7.62
C GLU A 162 -18.65 -11.13 7.38
N ALA A 163 -19.97 -11.30 7.45
CA ALA A 163 -20.64 -12.58 7.22
C ALA A 163 -20.55 -13.06 5.76
N ASP A 164 -20.31 -12.14 4.82
CA ASP A 164 -20.19 -12.45 3.40
C ASP A 164 -18.75 -12.82 2.99
N LEU A 165 -17.78 -12.63 3.90
CA LEU A 165 -16.37 -12.81 3.59
C LEU A 165 -15.95 -14.29 3.62
N PRO A 166 -15.14 -14.73 2.64
CA PRO A 166 -14.50 -16.03 2.70
C PRO A 166 -13.57 -16.14 3.91
N GLU A 167 -13.36 -17.36 4.40
CA GLU A 167 -12.50 -17.63 5.56
C GLU A 167 -11.11 -17.00 5.41
N GLY A 168 -10.67 -16.30 6.45
CA GLY A 168 -9.38 -15.61 6.51
C GLY A 168 -9.37 -14.20 5.91
N TYR A 169 -10.41 -13.77 5.20
CA TYR A 169 -10.52 -12.38 4.76
C TYR A 169 -11.25 -11.54 5.81
N GLU A 170 -10.92 -10.26 5.84
CA GLU A 170 -11.49 -9.31 6.79
C GLU A 170 -11.62 -7.92 6.16
N LEU A 171 -12.44 -7.06 6.76
CA LEU A 171 -12.53 -5.66 6.38
C LEU A 171 -11.43 -4.86 7.09
N ASP A 172 -10.79 -3.94 6.37
CA ASP A 172 -9.80 -3.04 6.93
C ASP A 172 -10.42 -1.84 7.66
N HIS A 173 -9.58 -0.92 8.13
CA HIS A 173 -10.01 0.26 8.88
C HIS A 173 -11.00 1.17 8.11
N PHE A 174 -10.94 1.15 6.78
CA PHE A 174 -11.84 1.92 5.91
C PHE A 174 -12.93 1.05 5.25
N GLY A 175 -13.02 -0.22 5.66
CA GLY A 175 -14.03 -1.17 5.23
C GLY A 175 -13.71 -1.93 3.93
N LEU A 176 -12.50 -1.82 3.36
CA LEU A 176 -12.14 -2.62 2.17
C LEU A 176 -11.76 -4.04 2.57
N ILE A 177 -12.11 -5.01 1.73
CA ILE A 177 -11.65 -6.40 1.92
C ILE A 177 -10.12 -6.45 1.80
N ARG A 178 -9.45 -6.98 2.83
CA ARG A 178 -8.01 -7.25 2.82
C ARG A 178 -7.71 -8.73 2.94
N SER A 179 -6.56 -9.11 2.40
CA SER A 179 -6.04 -10.47 2.51
C SER A 179 -5.77 -10.83 3.98
N PRO A 180 -5.89 -12.11 4.37
CA PRO A 180 -5.47 -12.58 5.69
C PRO A 180 -4.07 -12.06 6.01
N HIS A 181 -3.91 -11.55 7.22
CA HIS A 181 -2.58 -11.31 7.76
C HIS A 181 -1.81 -12.63 7.74
N GLN A 182 -0.74 -12.73 6.95
CA GLN A 182 0.17 -13.88 7.01
C GLN A 182 1.23 -13.59 8.08
N PRO A 183 1.13 -14.13 9.32
CA PRO A 183 2.14 -13.93 10.35
C PRO A 183 3.52 -14.51 9.97
N HIS A 184 3.63 -15.31 8.90
CA HIS A 184 4.87 -15.99 8.51
C HIS A 184 5.83 -15.19 7.61
N GLN A 185 5.55 -13.92 7.28
CA GLN A 185 6.50 -13.10 6.50
C GLN A 185 7.53 -12.32 7.34
N GLN A 186 7.42 -12.31 8.67
CA GLN A 186 8.44 -11.71 9.53
C GLN A 186 9.80 -12.44 9.43
N PHE A 187 9.81 -13.72 9.01
CA PHE A 187 11.04 -14.52 8.87
C PHE A 187 11.67 -14.51 7.47
N ARG A 188 10.98 -13.99 6.42
CA ARG A 188 11.58 -13.87 5.08
C ARG A 188 12.35 -12.57 4.89
N PHE A 189 11.97 -11.49 5.58
CA PHE A 189 12.75 -10.24 5.57
C PHE A 189 14.11 -10.42 6.24
N ILE A 190 14.20 -11.18 7.34
CA ILE A 190 15.48 -11.46 8.02
C ILE A 190 16.39 -12.36 7.16
N LYS A 191 15.82 -13.33 6.41
CA LYS A 191 16.62 -14.16 5.49
C LYS A 191 17.07 -13.42 4.22
N HIS A 192 16.31 -12.43 3.73
CA HIS A 192 16.73 -11.63 2.57
C HIS A 192 17.79 -10.58 2.92
N ILE A 193 17.70 -9.95 4.12
CA ILE A 193 18.74 -9.04 4.61
C ILE A 193 20.05 -9.81 4.88
N ARG A 194 20.00 -11.03 5.42
CA ARG A 194 21.18 -11.90 5.58
C ARG A 194 21.80 -12.34 4.25
N GLY A 195 21.02 -12.42 3.17
CA GLY A 195 21.51 -12.84 1.84
C GLY A 195 22.10 -11.72 0.99
N GLN A 196 21.69 -10.46 1.19
CA GLN A 196 22.14 -9.33 0.37
C GLN A 196 23.25 -8.48 1.02
N ALA A 197 23.45 -8.56 2.35
CA ALA A 197 24.48 -7.78 3.03
C ALA A 197 25.94 -8.18 2.71
N CYS A 198 26.16 -9.29 2.00
CA CYS A 198 27.50 -9.71 1.54
C CYS A 198 27.74 -9.51 0.03
N TYR A 199 26.78 -8.97 -0.72
CA TYR A 199 26.82 -8.97 -2.19
C TYR A 199 26.38 -7.64 -2.81
N LEU A 200 26.76 -6.50 -2.26
CA LEU A 200 26.79 -5.26 -3.04
C LEU A 200 28.11 -4.54 -2.75
N ARG A 201 28.92 -4.49 -3.81
CA ARG A 201 30.29 -3.95 -3.89
C ARG A 201 30.34 -2.46 -3.60
#